data_AF-A0A7S0WFH9-F1
#
_entry.id   AF-A0A7S0WFH9-F1
#
_cell.length_a   1.000
_cell.length_b   1.000
_cell.length_c   1.000
_cell.angle_alpha   90.00
_cell.angle_beta   90.00
_cell.angle_gamma   90.00
#
_symmetry.space_group_name_H-M   'P 1'
#
loop_
_entity.id
_entity.type
_entity.pdbx_description
1 polymer ?
#
loop_
_entity_poly.entity_id
_entity_poly.type
_entity_poly.pdbx_seq_one_letter_code
_entity_poly.pdbx_strand_id
1 'polypeptide(L)'
;KEKKEETPAQANREEEEDEEELDDELVVEMACHLGCEVGSVEELPQSVRWIVEKSLEAPLPEHWSEATDPNGATYYYNTKTSKTQWDHPMDETFRNMVAMAMAEELEEGDDGEDYDEYPEE
;
A
#
# COMPACT_ATOMS: atom_id res chain seq x y z
N LYS A 1 -52.96 12.50 18.21
CA LYS A 1 -52.26 13.56 18.96
C LYS A 1 -51.23 12.84 19.82
N GLU A 2 -49.99 12.87 19.34
CA GLU A 2 -48.85 13.43 20.08
C GLU A 2 -48.24 12.36 21.00
N LYS A 3 -47.13 11.76 20.58
CA LYS A 3 -45.75 12.21 20.89
C LYS A 3 -45.48 12.01 22.40
N LYS A 4 -44.48 11.27 22.85
CA LYS A 4 -43.10 11.20 22.36
C LYS A 4 -42.50 9.84 22.68
N GLU A 5 -41.77 9.33 21.71
CA GLU A 5 -40.90 8.17 21.79
C GLU A 5 -39.80 8.38 22.83
N GLU A 6 -39.48 7.27 23.47
CA GLU A 6 -38.43 7.10 24.46
C GLU A 6 -37.08 7.44 23.84
N THR A 7 -36.29 8.26 24.53
CA THR A 7 -34.86 8.38 24.27
C THR A 7 -34.15 7.18 24.88
N PRO A 8 -33.32 6.47 24.11
CA PRO A 8 -32.02 6.08 24.63
C PRO A 8 -30.98 6.77 23.76
N ALA A 9 -30.70 8.02 24.12
CA ALA A 9 -29.51 8.68 23.61
C ALA A 9 -28.31 8.09 24.36
N GLN A 10 -27.44 7.48 23.55
CA GLN A 10 -26.01 7.37 23.81
C GLN A 10 -25.61 6.25 24.77
N ALA A 11 -25.69 5.02 24.25
CA ALA A 11 -24.58 4.10 24.45
C ALA A 11 -23.37 4.75 23.78
N ASN A 12 -22.45 5.29 24.58
CA ASN A 12 -21.07 5.46 24.17
C ASN A 12 -20.59 4.06 23.80
N ARG A 13 -20.71 3.74 22.50
CA ARG A 13 -19.94 2.68 21.89
C ARG A 13 -18.54 3.25 21.91
N GLU A 14 -17.75 2.76 22.85
CA GLU A 14 -16.30 2.83 22.78
C GLU A 14 -15.96 2.29 21.39
N GLU A 15 -15.75 3.21 20.45
CA GLU A 15 -15.00 2.94 19.24
C GLU A 15 -13.58 2.74 19.76
N GLU A 16 -13.31 1.52 20.22
CA GLU A 16 -11.96 0.98 20.21
C GLU A 16 -11.52 1.15 18.75
N GLU A 17 -10.70 2.16 18.53
CA GLU A 17 -9.92 2.33 17.31
C GLU A 17 -9.04 1.08 17.24
N ASP A 18 -9.58 -0.01 16.72
CA ASP A 18 -8.79 -1.10 16.17
C ASP A 18 -7.89 -0.42 15.14
N GLU A 19 -6.66 -0.14 15.57
CA GLU A 19 -5.53 0.18 14.71
C GLU A 19 -5.42 -1.03 13.79
N GLU A 20 -6.15 -1.04 12.67
CA GLU A 20 -6.22 -2.16 11.73
C GLU A 20 -4.80 -2.42 11.25
N GLU A 21 -4.10 -3.32 11.94
CA GLU A 21 -2.82 -3.87 11.55
C GLU A 21 -3.07 -4.42 10.15
N LEU A 22 -2.47 -3.77 9.15
CA LEU A 22 -2.68 -4.09 7.74
C LEU A 22 -2.51 -5.60 7.58
N ASP A 23 -3.54 -6.25 7.06
CA ASP A 23 -3.56 -7.71 6.95
C ASP A 23 -2.34 -8.18 6.13
N ASP A 24 -1.53 -9.08 6.68
CA ASP A 24 -0.33 -9.58 6.01
C ASP A 24 -0.66 -10.22 4.65
N GLU A 25 -1.83 -10.86 4.51
CA GLU A 25 -2.31 -11.43 3.24
C GLU A 25 -2.60 -10.31 2.22
N LEU A 26 -3.13 -9.17 2.67
CA LEU A 26 -3.33 -7.99 1.83
C LEU A 26 -1.99 -7.35 1.41
N VAL A 27 -1.01 -7.30 2.31
CA VAL A 27 0.35 -6.82 1.97
C VAL A 27 1.00 -7.73 0.92
N VAL A 28 0.87 -9.06 1.07
CA VAL A 28 1.38 -10.02 0.08
C VAL A 28 0.65 -9.91 -1.26
N GLU A 29 -0.68 -9.75 -1.25
CA GLU A 29 -1.47 -9.54 -2.46
C GLU A 29 -1.03 -8.25 -3.19
N MET A 30 -0.87 -7.16 -2.45
CA MET A 30 -0.43 -5.89 -3.00
C MET A 30 1.02 -5.97 -3.51
N ALA A 31 1.91 -6.65 -2.80
CA ALA A 31 3.27 -6.91 -3.28
C ALA A 31 3.24 -7.65 -4.63
N CYS A 32 2.41 -8.69 -4.75
CA CYS A 32 2.20 -9.40 -6.02
C CYS A 32 1.63 -8.47 -7.10
N HIS A 33 0.66 -7.60 -6.77
CA HIS A 33 0.09 -6.62 -7.69
C HIS A 33 1.13 -5.63 -8.22
N LEU A 34 2.09 -5.24 -7.38
CA LEU A 34 3.22 -4.37 -7.72
C LEU A 34 4.39 -5.12 -8.37
N GLY A 35 4.27 -6.44 -8.61
CA GLY A 35 5.26 -7.24 -9.33
C GLY A 35 6.35 -7.86 -8.47
N CYS A 36 6.14 -7.95 -7.15
CA CYS A 36 6.98 -8.68 -6.22
C CYS A 36 6.31 -10.01 -5.87
N GLU A 37 6.81 -11.13 -6.41
CA GLU A 37 6.31 -12.46 -6.08
C GLU A 37 6.90 -12.92 -4.74
N VAL A 38 6.11 -12.83 -3.67
CA VAL A 38 6.44 -13.30 -2.31
C VAL A 38 5.33 -14.17 -1.75
N GLY A 39 5.67 -15.09 -0.84
CA GLY A 39 4.70 -15.92 -0.12
C GLY A 39 4.40 -15.42 1.29
N SER A 40 5.19 -14.49 1.81
CA SER A 40 5.03 -13.91 3.15
C SER A 40 5.59 -12.49 3.22
N VAL A 41 5.03 -11.66 4.10
CA VAL A 41 5.54 -10.32 4.42
C VAL A 41 6.99 -10.36 4.96
N GLU A 42 7.40 -11.46 5.57
CA GLU A 42 8.77 -11.65 6.10
C GLU A 42 9.82 -11.81 4.99
N GLU A 43 9.40 -12.19 3.79
CA GLU A 43 10.29 -12.36 2.62
C GLU A 43 10.52 -11.03 1.89
N LEU A 44 9.73 -9.99 2.19
CA LEU A 44 9.86 -8.69 1.56
C LEU A 44 11.07 -7.93 2.10
N PRO A 45 11.93 -7.38 1.22
CA PRO A 45 12.89 -6.37 1.63
C PRO A 45 12.18 -5.23 2.36
N GLN A 46 12.82 -4.68 3.39
CA GLN A 46 12.22 -3.60 4.20
C GLN A 46 11.81 -2.40 3.33
N SER A 47 12.62 -2.11 2.30
CA SER A 47 12.35 -1.08 1.30
C SER A 47 11.06 -1.37 0.53
N VAL A 48 10.87 -2.59 0.02
CA VAL A 48 9.67 -3.01 -0.71
C VAL A 48 8.45 -3.04 0.19
N ARG A 49 8.57 -3.61 1.39
CA ARG A 49 7.48 -3.66 2.38
C ARG A 49 6.94 -2.25 2.67
N TRP A 50 7.84 -1.30 2.93
CA TRP A 50 7.45 0.09 3.17
C TRP A 50 6.70 0.69 1.97
N ILE A 51 7.12 0.41 0.73
CA ILE A 51 6.46 0.90 -0.48
C ILE A 51 5.04 0.32 -0.60
N VAL A 52 4.87 -0.98 -0.31
CA VAL A 52 3.59 -1.69 -0.35
C VAL A 52 2.63 -1.17 0.73
N GLU A 53 3.09 -1.07 1.98
CA GLU A 53 2.30 -0.49 3.07
C GLU A 53 1.83 0.94 2.71
N LYS A 54 2.74 1.74 2.14
CA LYS A 54 2.41 3.09 1.68
C LYS A 54 1.47 3.13 0.49
N SER A 55 1.42 2.10 -0.35
CA SER A 55 0.48 2.05 -1.46
C SER A 55 -0.95 1.80 -0.99
N LEU A 56 -1.12 1.00 0.06
CA LEU A 56 -2.41 0.73 0.68
C LEU A 56 -2.96 1.97 1.40
N GLU A 57 -2.09 2.76 2.03
CA GLU A 57 -2.47 4.01 2.69
C GLU A 57 -2.49 5.23 1.75
N ALA A 58 -2.19 5.04 0.46
CA ALA A 58 -1.96 6.15 -0.46
C ALA A 58 -3.25 6.94 -0.72
N PRO A 59 -3.25 8.27 -0.50
CA PRO A 59 -4.37 9.10 -0.90
C PRO A 59 -4.46 9.22 -2.41
N LEU A 60 -5.68 9.36 -2.92
CA LEU A 60 -5.91 9.61 -4.34
C LEU A 60 -5.24 10.92 -4.79
N PRO A 61 -4.53 10.91 -5.94
CA PRO A 61 -3.88 12.11 -6.45
C PRO A 61 -4.88 13.20 -6.87
N GLU A 62 -4.39 14.43 -7.02
CA GLU A 62 -5.21 15.55 -7.46
C GLU A 62 -5.93 15.21 -8.78
N HIS A 63 -7.23 15.52 -8.83
CA HIS A 63 -8.14 15.23 -9.94
C HIS A 63 -8.58 13.77 -10.09
N TRP A 64 -8.16 12.86 -9.20
CA TRP A 64 -8.72 11.52 -9.11
C TRP A 64 -9.83 11.45 -8.07
N SER A 65 -10.80 10.58 -8.31
CA SER A 65 -11.92 10.35 -7.41
C SER A 65 -12.33 8.89 -7.49
N GLU A 66 -12.56 8.32 -6.31
CA GLU A 66 -13.22 7.03 -6.15
C GLU A 66 -14.72 7.18 -6.43
N ALA A 67 -15.27 6.25 -7.19
CA ALA A 67 -16.71 6.12 -7.37
C ALA A 67 -17.10 4.64 -7.38
N THR A 68 -18.30 4.36 -6.88
CA THR A 68 -18.86 3.00 -6.94
C THR A 68 -19.85 2.92 -8.09
N ASP A 69 -19.71 1.90 -8.93
CA ASP A 69 -20.64 1.59 -10.02
C ASP A 69 -21.94 1.00 -9.44
N PRO A 70 -23.09 1.03 -10.17
CA PRO A 70 -24.33 0.41 -9.70
C PRO A 70 -24.23 -1.10 -9.38
N ASN A 71 -23.19 -1.77 -9.89
CA ASN A 71 -22.89 -3.16 -9.56
C ASN A 71 -22.18 -3.35 -8.20
N GLY A 72 -21.86 -2.26 -7.49
CA GLY A 72 -21.12 -2.31 -6.22
C GLY A 72 -19.59 -2.41 -6.40
N ALA A 73 -19.09 -2.27 -7.62
CA ALA A 73 -17.66 -2.26 -7.89
C ALA A 73 -17.10 -0.85 -7.76
N THR A 74 -16.02 -0.70 -7.00
CA THR A 74 -15.28 0.56 -6.88
C THR A 74 -14.39 0.75 -8.10
N TYR A 75 -14.40 1.96 -8.65
CA TYR A 75 -13.53 2.38 -9.75
C TYR A 75 -13.01 3.79 -9.51
N TYR A 76 -11.87 4.10 -10.10
CA TYR A 76 -11.23 5.39 -10.02
C TYR A 76 -11.42 6.16 -11.31
N TYR A 77 -11.85 7.42 -11.22
CA TYR A 77 -11.99 8.29 -12.38
C TYR A 77 -11.21 9.59 -12.22
N ASN A 78 -10.57 9.99 -13.30
CA ASN A 78 -9.82 11.22 -13.40
C ASN A 78 -10.73 12.31 -13.98
N THR A 79 -11.05 13.32 -13.16
CA THR A 79 -11.86 14.49 -13.51
C THR A 79 -11.21 15.39 -14.57
N LYS A 80 -9.87 15.39 -14.67
CA LYS A 80 -9.11 16.24 -15.60
C LYS A 80 -8.97 15.62 -16.99
N THR A 81 -8.70 14.32 -17.07
CA THR A 81 -8.50 13.61 -18.35
C THR A 81 -9.73 12.83 -18.79
N SER A 82 -10.78 12.78 -17.96
CA SER A 82 -11.97 11.94 -18.16
C SER A 82 -11.63 10.46 -18.41
N LYS A 83 -10.58 9.97 -17.73
CA LYS A 83 -10.17 8.55 -17.79
C LYS A 83 -10.74 7.81 -16.59
N THR A 84 -11.08 6.55 -16.77
CA THR A 84 -11.54 5.64 -15.72
C THR A 84 -10.66 4.42 -15.68
N GLN A 85 -10.40 3.88 -14.50
CA GLN A 85 -9.59 2.69 -14.29
C GLN A 85 -10.04 1.96 -13.02
N TRP A 86 -9.73 0.67 -12.97
CA TRP A 86 -10.05 -0.19 -11.83
C TRP A 86 -8.95 -0.15 -10.77
N ASP A 87 -7.70 -0.02 -11.20
CA ASP A 87 -6.53 0.08 -10.33
C ASP A 87 -6.30 1.52 -9.86
N HIS A 88 -5.64 1.68 -8.71
CA HIS A 88 -5.38 2.99 -8.15
C HIS A 88 -4.30 3.70 -9.00
N PRO A 89 -4.47 5.00 -9.32
CA PRO A 89 -3.56 5.73 -10.23
C PRO A 89 -2.13 5.83 -9.75
N MET A 90 -1.88 5.60 -8.47
CA MET A 90 -0.52 5.53 -7.93
C MET A 90 0.08 4.14 -8.01
N ASP A 91 -0.67 3.08 -8.32
CA ASP A 91 -0.15 1.70 -8.37
C ASP A 91 0.97 1.56 -9.40
N GLU A 92 0.86 2.26 -10.54
CA GLU A 92 1.96 2.33 -11.51
C GLU A 92 3.23 2.97 -10.93
N THR A 93 3.06 3.98 -10.07
CA THR A 93 4.18 4.65 -9.39
C THR A 93 4.78 3.73 -8.33
N PHE A 94 3.97 3.07 -7.51
CA PHE A 94 4.42 2.10 -6.51
C PHE A 94 5.11 0.91 -7.14
N ARG A 95 4.60 0.39 -8.25
CA ARG A 95 5.24 -0.68 -9.03
C ARG A 95 6.64 -0.27 -9.50
N ASN A 96 6.79 0.98 -9.95
CA ASN A 96 8.09 1.50 -10.35
C ASN A 96 9.04 1.62 -9.14
N MET A 97 8.55 2.11 -7.99
CA MET A 97 9.32 2.19 -6.76
C MET A 97 9.75 0.81 -6.24
N VAL A 98 8.86 -0.20 -6.28
CA VAL A 98 9.19 -1.60 -5.96
C VAL A 98 10.27 -2.13 -6.88
N ALA A 99 10.16 -1.90 -8.20
CA ALA A 99 11.18 -2.32 -9.15
C ALA A 99 12.53 -1.64 -8.91
N MET A 100 12.54 -0.36 -8.53
CA MET A 100 13.76 0.36 -8.16
C MET A 100 14.38 -0.17 -6.86
N ALA A 101 13.57 -0.38 -5.82
CA ALA A 101 14.03 -0.90 -4.54
C ALA A 101 14.61 -2.33 -4.68
N MET A 102 13.95 -3.19 -5.47
CA MET A 102 14.46 -4.53 -5.79
C MET A 102 15.75 -4.49 -6.63
N ALA A 103 15.93 -3.47 -7.46
CA ALA A 103 17.15 -3.30 -8.26
C ALA A 103 18.32 -2.77 -7.41
N GLU A 104 18.06 -1.88 -6.45
CA GLU A 104 19.06 -1.31 -5.55
C GLU A 104 19.64 -2.35 -4.59
N GLU A 105 18.80 -3.21 -4.01
CA GLU A 105 19.25 -4.36 -3.19
C GLU A 105 20.23 -5.29 -3.93
N LEU A 106 20.16 -5.32 -5.26
CA LEU A 106 21.05 -6.12 -6.11
C LEU A 106 22.41 -5.43 -6.37
N GLU A 107 22.50 -4.11 -6.19
CA GLU A 107 23.71 -3.31 -6.42
C GLU A 107 24.55 -3.11 -5.15
N GLU A 108 23.93 -3.15 -3.96
CA GLU A 108 24.66 -3.06 -2.67
C GLU A 108 25.48 -4.32 -2.31
N GLY A 109 25.53 -5.32 -3.19
CA GLY A 109 26.35 -6.54 -3.04
C GLY A 109 27.75 -6.50 -3.67
N ASP A 110 28.18 -5.39 -4.29
CA ASP A 110 29.54 -5.20 -4.79
C ASP A 110 30.35 -4.33 -3.83
N ASP A 111 30.47 -4.76 -2.56
CA ASP A 111 31.67 -4.40 -1.82
C ASP A 111 32.83 -5.21 -2.42
N GLY A 112 33.41 -4.65 -3.48
CA GLY A 112 34.77 -4.97 -3.89
C GLY A 112 35.75 -4.48 -2.84
N GLU A 113 35.63 -4.93 -1.59
CA GLU A 113 36.71 -4.84 -0.61
C GLU A 113 37.66 -5.99 -0.90
N ASP A 114 38.43 -5.81 -1.99
CA ASP A 114 39.77 -6.37 -2.13
C ASP A 114 40.57 -5.87 -0.93
N TYR A 115 40.47 -6.61 0.18
CA TYR A 115 41.41 -6.53 1.29
C TYR A 115 42.75 -6.94 0.69
N ASP A 116 43.44 -5.96 0.12
CA ASP A 116 44.85 -6.00 -0.22
C ASP A 116 45.55 -6.69 0.96
N GLU A 117 45.99 -7.91 0.67
CA GLU A 117 46.72 -8.80 1.53
C GLU A 117 47.83 -8.01 2.22
N TYR A 118 47.60 -7.58 3.47
CA TYR A 118 48.60 -6.87 4.27
C TYR A 118 49.70 -7.89 4.64
N PRO A 119 50.91 -7.83 4.05
CA PRO A 119 51.99 -8.66 4.49
C PRO A 119 52.67 -7.99 5.69
N GLU A 120 52.72 -8.77 6.78
CA GLU A 120 53.72 -8.83 7.86
C GLU A 120 54.29 -7.54 8.48
N GLU A 121 54.21 -7.47 9.83
CA GLU A 121 55.35 -7.16 10.71
C GLU A 121 55.40 -8.16 11.89
#